data_AF-A7RN26-F1
#
_entry.id   AF-A7RN26-F1
#
_cell.length_a   1.000
_cell.length_b   1.000
_cell.length_c   1.000
_cell.angle_alpha   90.00
_cell.angle_beta   90.00
_cell.angle_gamma   90.00
#
_symmetry.space_group_name_H-M   'P 1'
#
loop_
_entity.id
_entity.type
_entity.pdbx_description
1 polymer ?
#
loop_
_entity_poly.entity_id
_entity_poly.type
_entity_poly.pdbx_seq_one_letter_code
_entity_poly.pdbx_strand_id
1 'polypeptide(L)'
;FIGAGYNILSGNPEGEQTAQIDPGLMPKRRVLQLHFRHNKTSVDGKFLIADEVAFDYRRSCVDVTETSIITGTEGYQTKLAAQINITGTANHVLADFAFSQSQRFKIIHRKTIIDHEVLYEEKTTCSLGRVRYLLGRASTPLTQAFTDAVCRLPQLYSAIDYVTFIDKWGTHIVIGLQVGKQQIKRYKTTRREFARFS
;
A
#
# COMPACT_ATOMS: atom_id res chain seq x y z
N PHE A 1 7.74 -7.82 -2.00
CA PHE A 1 6.71 -6.82 -2.37
C PHE A 1 7.15 -5.94 -3.53
N ILE A 2 8.41 -5.46 -3.57
CA ILE A 2 8.93 -4.73 -4.75
C ILE A 2 8.66 -5.50 -6.05
N GLY A 3 8.20 -4.77 -7.06
CA GLY A 3 7.87 -5.28 -8.40
C GLY A 3 6.56 -6.05 -8.47
N ALA A 4 5.84 -6.20 -7.36
CA ALA A 4 4.52 -6.84 -7.35
C ALA A 4 3.40 -5.85 -7.65
N GLY A 5 2.28 -6.39 -8.11
CA GLY A 5 1.03 -5.67 -8.25
C GLY A 5 0.51 -5.12 -6.92
N TYR A 6 -0.20 -4.02 -7.00
CA TYR A 6 -0.92 -3.39 -5.89
C TYR A 6 -2.30 -2.96 -6.35
N ASN A 7 -3.35 -3.37 -5.64
CA ASN A 7 -4.70 -2.88 -5.88
C ASN A 7 -5.03 -1.77 -4.88
N ILE A 8 -5.05 -0.52 -5.35
CA ILE A 8 -5.35 0.66 -4.54
C ILE A 8 -6.76 0.62 -3.92
N LEU A 9 -7.74 -0.03 -4.58
CA LEU A 9 -9.13 -0.06 -4.12
C LEU A 9 -9.27 -0.95 -2.88
N SER A 10 -8.63 -2.10 -2.91
CA SER A 10 -8.62 -3.04 -1.79
C SER A 10 -7.48 -2.78 -0.80
N GLY A 11 -6.58 -1.84 -1.10
CA GLY A 11 -5.42 -1.50 -0.29
C GLY A 11 -5.78 -1.00 1.11
N ASN A 12 -4.90 -1.27 2.06
CA ASN A 12 -4.90 -0.64 3.37
C ASN A 12 -3.50 -0.69 4.00
N PRO A 13 -2.73 0.41 3.98
CA PRO A 13 -1.38 0.47 4.56
C PRO A 13 -1.28 0.10 6.05
N GLU A 14 -2.40 0.15 6.78
CA GLU A 14 -2.47 -0.21 8.20
C GLU A 14 -2.79 -1.68 8.43
N GLY A 15 -3.01 -2.44 7.35
CA GLY A 15 -3.46 -3.81 7.37
C GLY A 15 -4.92 -3.97 7.81
N GLU A 16 -5.30 -5.23 7.97
CA GLU A 16 -6.63 -5.69 8.34
C GLU A 16 -6.66 -6.28 9.75
N GLN A 17 -7.85 -6.54 10.29
CA GLN A 17 -7.96 -7.26 11.58
C GLN A 17 -7.38 -8.67 11.50
N THR A 18 -7.54 -9.32 10.35
CA THR A 18 -7.14 -10.71 10.12
C THR A 18 -5.79 -10.83 9.40
N ALA A 19 -5.24 -9.73 8.89
CA ALA A 19 -3.99 -9.73 8.14
C ALA A 19 -3.17 -8.49 8.48
N GLN A 20 -1.94 -8.68 8.97
CA GLN A 20 -1.04 -7.58 9.33
C GLN A 20 -0.44 -6.86 8.11
N ILE A 21 -0.56 -7.44 6.92
CA ILE A 21 0.00 -6.92 5.68
C ILE A 21 -1.10 -6.18 4.92
N ASP A 22 -0.75 -5.10 4.24
CA ASP A 22 -1.67 -4.37 3.38
C ASP A 22 -2.35 -5.33 2.38
N PRO A 23 -3.69 -5.47 2.42
CA PRO A 23 -4.46 -6.39 1.56
C PRO A 23 -4.40 -6.07 0.07
N GLY A 24 -4.03 -4.85 -0.31
CA GLY A 24 -3.80 -4.46 -1.71
C GLY A 24 -2.50 -5.01 -2.27
N LEU A 25 -1.54 -5.42 -1.43
CA LEU A 25 -0.28 -6.01 -1.89
C LEU A 25 -0.51 -7.40 -2.48
N MET A 26 -0.05 -7.60 -3.72
CA MET A 26 -0.22 -8.87 -4.44
C MET A 26 1.13 -9.60 -4.61
N PRO A 27 1.78 -10.11 -3.54
CA PRO A 27 3.15 -10.62 -3.60
C PRO A 27 3.36 -11.79 -4.57
N LYS A 28 2.29 -12.55 -4.88
CA LYS A 28 2.29 -13.65 -5.87
C LYS A 28 2.13 -13.18 -7.32
N ARG A 29 1.86 -11.89 -7.54
CA ARG A 29 1.59 -11.27 -8.85
C ARG A 29 2.70 -10.30 -9.18
N ARG A 30 3.86 -10.86 -9.53
CA ARG A 30 5.07 -10.08 -9.81
C ARG A 30 5.03 -9.55 -11.25
N VAL A 31 5.07 -8.23 -11.38
CA VAL A 31 5.07 -7.51 -12.66
C VAL A 31 6.49 -7.24 -13.12
N LEU A 32 7.35 -6.72 -12.25
CA LEU A 32 8.75 -6.45 -12.57
C LEU A 32 9.63 -7.66 -12.27
N GLN A 33 10.52 -7.99 -13.20
CA GLN A 33 11.46 -9.08 -13.02
C GLN A 33 12.56 -8.68 -12.03
N LEU A 34 12.96 -9.65 -11.20
CA LEU A 34 14.08 -9.54 -10.26
C LEU A 34 15.09 -10.63 -10.56
N HIS A 35 16.36 -10.25 -10.72
CA HIS A 35 17.48 -11.17 -10.90
C HIS A 35 18.40 -11.16 -9.69
N PHE A 36 19.03 -12.30 -9.41
CA PHE A 36 19.96 -12.46 -8.29
C PHE A 36 21.31 -12.97 -8.82
N ARG A 37 21.83 -12.36 -9.88
CA ARG A 37 23.03 -12.87 -10.58
C ARG A 37 24.32 -12.42 -9.92
N HIS A 38 24.30 -11.30 -9.20
CA HIS A 38 25.52 -10.70 -8.62
C HIS A 38 25.68 -10.95 -7.11
N ASN A 39 24.93 -11.90 -6.52
CA ASN A 39 25.00 -12.24 -5.08
C ASN A 39 24.99 -11.01 -4.14
N LYS A 40 24.28 -9.94 -4.52
CA LYS A 40 24.17 -8.75 -3.67
C LYS A 40 23.46 -9.14 -2.38
N THR A 41 23.95 -8.65 -1.25
CA THR A 41 23.34 -8.89 0.06
C THR A 41 22.98 -7.59 0.75
N SER A 42 22.08 -7.67 1.73
CA SER A 42 21.85 -6.62 2.72
C SER A 42 23.14 -6.29 3.48
N VAL A 43 23.14 -5.14 4.14
CA VAL A 43 24.29 -4.63 4.91
C VAL A 43 24.74 -5.62 5.99
N ASP A 44 23.81 -6.36 6.59
CA ASP A 44 24.08 -7.41 7.59
C ASP A 44 24.41 -8.78 6.97
N GLY A 45 24.48 -8.88 5.65
CA GLY A 45 24.78 -10.12 4.92
C GLY A 45 23.67 -11.18 4.95
N LYS A 46 22.51 -10.90 5.57
CA LYS A 46 21.48 -11.92 5.83
C LYS A 46 20.51 -12.15 4.68
N PHE A 47 20.32 -11.16 3.82
CA PHE A 47 19.29 -11.20 2.78
C PHE A 47 19.89 -10.97 1.41
N LEU A 48 19.53 -11.80 0.43
CA LEU A 48 19.86 -11.56 -0.97
C LEU A 48 19.04 -10.38 -1.52
N ILE A 49 19.70 -9.50 -2.25
CA ILE A 49 19.13 -8.33 -2.90
C ILE A 49 19.18 -8.53 -4.41
N ALA A 50 18.07 -8.23 -5.08
CA ALA A 50 17.99 -8.33 -6.53
C ALA A 50 18.83 -7.25 -7.23
N ASP A 51 19.27 -7.53 -8.45
CA ASP A 51 20.16 -6.67 -9.22
C ASP A 51 19.53 -5.33 -9.63
N GLU A 52 18.21 -5.33 -9.74
CA GLU A 52 17.34 -4.19 -10.04
C GLU A 52 16.83 -3.48 -8.79
N VAL A 53 17.29 -3.87 -7.60
CA VAL A 53 16.82 -3.30 -6.33
C VAL A 53 17.97 -2.61 -5.60
N ALA A 54 17.69 -1.42 -5.09
CA ALA A 54 18.52 -0.78 -4.08
C ALA A 54 17.85 -0.92 -2.71
N PHE A 55 18.66 -1.23 -1.71
CA PHE A 55 18.25 -1.24 -0.32
C PHE A 55 19.08 -0.23 0.46
N ASP A 56 18.44 0.85 0.87
CA ASP A 56 19.02 1.88 1.69
C ASP A 56 18.72 1.54 3.16
N TYR A 57 19.62 0.78 3.79
CA TYR A 57 19.48 0.40 5.21
C TYR A 57 19.59 1.65 6.09
N ARG A 58 18.52 1.93 6.84
CA ARG A 58 18.48 3.01 7.83
C ARG A 58 17.56 2.59 8.96
N ARG A 59 18.17 2.28 10.11
CA ARG A 59 17.42 2.01 11.33
C ARG A 59 17.11 3.34 12.02
N SER A 60 15.86 3.77 11.90
CA SER A 60 15.31 4.88 12.68
C SER A 60 14.08 4.34 13.40
N CYS A 61 14.28 3.94 14.65
CA CYS A 61 13.22 3.50 15.54
C CYS A 61 13.05 4.53 16.65
N VAL A 62 12.93 5.79 16.23
CA VAL A 62 12.43 6.86 17.08
C VAL A 62 10.92 6.66 17.13
N ASP A 63 10.36 6.53 18.32
CA ASP A 63 8.92 6.45 18.54
C ASP A 63 8.30 7.82 18.19
N VAL A 64 8.08 8.04 16.90
CA VAL A 64 7.28 9.18 16.44
C VAL A 64 5.83 8.79 16.65
N THR A 65 5.19 9.41 17.64
CA THR A 65 3.75 9.28 17.87
C THR A 65 3.03 10.29 16.99
N GLU A 66 2.43 9.80 15.92
CA GLU A 66 1.51 10.59 15.11
C GLU A 66 0.09 10.41 15.64
N THR A 67 -0.60 11.52 15.87
CA THR A 67 -1.99 11.52 16.31
C THR A 67 -2.90 11.87 15.14
N SER A 68 -4.00 11.13 15.01
CA SER A 68 -5.01 11.43 13.98
C SER A 68 -6.42 11.30 14.54
N ILE A 69 -7.29 12.22 14.13
CA ILE A 69 -8.71 12.21 14.47
C ILE A 69 -9.48 11.84 13.20
N ILE A 70 -10.34 10.82 13.29
CA ILE A 70 -11.10 10.30 12.17
C ILE A 70 -12.59 10.38 12.52
N THR A 71 -13.30 11.25 11.81
CA THR A 71 -14.73 11.53 11.99
C THR A 71 -15.59 10.99 10.84
N GLY A 72 -14.96 10.43 9.81
CA GLY A 72 -15.61 9.90 8.61
C GLY A 72 -14.62 9.16 7.70
N THR A 73 -15.14 8.57 6.62
CA THR A 73 -14.35 7.78 5.67
C THR A 73 -13.38 8.60 4.83
N GLU A 74 -13.73 9.84 4.50
CA GLU A 74 -12.85 10.75 3.74
C GLU A 74 -11.57 11.06 4.53
N GLY A 75 -11.69 11.44 5.81
CA GLY A 75 -10.54 11.65 6.68
C GLY A 75 -9.67 10.40 6.82
N TYR A 76 -10.29 9.21 6.81
CA TYR A 76 -9.55 7.95 6.81
C TYR A 76 -8.80 7.72 5.49
N GLN A 77 -9.42 7.96 4.34
CA GLN A 77 -8.76 7.83 3.02
C GLN A 77 -7.60 8.83 2.89
N THR A 78 -7.79 10.08 3.27
CA THR A 78 -6.74 11.12 3.25
C THR A 78 -5.53 10.70 4.09
N LYS A 79 -5.78 10.15 5.28
CA LYS A 79 -4.72 9.60 6.15
C LYS A 79 -3.98 8.42 5.51
N LEU A 80 -4.69 7.50 4.84
CA LEU A 80 -4.04 6.38 4.15
C LEU A 80 -3.26 6.84 2.91
N ALA A 81 -3.81 7.80 2.16
CA ALA A 81 -3.18 8.38 0.98
C ALA A 81 -1.85 9.05 1.32
N ALA A 82 -1.75 9.72 2.47
CA ALA A 82 -0.50 10.31 2.95
C ALA A 82 0.63 9.28 3.18
N GLN A 83 0.31 7.99 3.30
CA GLN A 83 1.28 6.91 3.50
C GLN A 83 1.78 6.30 2.18
N ILE A 84 1.19 6.66 1.04
CA ILE A 84 1.53 6.10 -0.27
C ILE A 84 1.90 7.23 -1.22
N ASN A 85 3.05 7.09 -1.87
CA ASN A 85 3.42 7.97 -2.98
C ASN A 85 3.07 7.28 -4.30
N ILE A 86 2.09 7.83 -5.02
CA ILE A 86 1.65 7.31 -6.32
C ILE A 86 2.25 8.18 -7.43
N THR A 87 2.92 7.54 -8.38
CA THR A 87 3.45 8.20 -9.57
C THR A 87 2.67 7.76 -10.80
N GLY A 88 2.35 8.69 -11.71
CA GLY A 88 1.59 8.42 -12.94
C GLY A 88 0.37 9.32 -13.12
N THR A 89 -0.21 9.30 -14.32
CA THR A 89 -1.30 10.20 -14.75
C THR A 89 -2.71 9.69 -14.39
N ALA A 90 -2.87 8.40 -14.07
CA ALA A 90 -4.17 7.80 -13.70
C ALA A 90 -4.61 8.13 -12.25
N ASN A 91 -3.83 8.92 -11.51
CA ASN A 91 -4.01 9.15 -10.07
C ASN A 91 -5.36 9.79 -9.71
N HIS A 92 -5.86 10.72 -10.53
CA HIS A 92 -7.03 11.52 -10.15
C HIS A 92 -8.32 10.70 -10.08
N VAL A 93 -8.51 9.71 -10.96
CA VAL A 93 -9.76 8.93 -11.03
C VAL A 93 -9.86 7.89 -9.91
N LEU A 94 -8.74 7.28 -9.53
CA LEU A 94 -8.71 6.24 -8.49
C LEU A 94 -8.54 6.81 -7.07
N ALA A 95 -8.15 8.08 -6.93
CA ALA A 95 -7.93 8.71 -5.63
C ALA A 95 -9.20 8.69 -4.77
N ASP A 96 -10.35 9.06 -5.33
CA ASP A 96 -11.62 9.13 -4.60
C ASP A 96 -12.09 7.75 -4.10
N PHE A 97 -11.73 6.69 -4.81
CA PHE A 97 -12.10 5.31 -4.49
C PHE A 97 -11.00 4.53 -3.76
N ALA A 98 -9.83 5.15 -3.52
CA ALA A 98 -8.70 4.48 -2.90
C ALA A 98 -9.10 3.90 -1.54
N PHE A 99 -8.70 2.65 -1.28
CA PHE A 99 -8.89 1.91 -0.03
C PHE A 99 -10.35 1.55 0.32
N SER A 100 -11.33 2.00 -0.46
CA SER A 100 -12.77 1.88 -0.17
C SER A 100 -13.28 0.44 -0.09
N GLN A 101 -12.58 -0.52 -0.73
CA GLN A 101 -12.95 -1.94 -0.70
C GLN A 101 -12.29 -2.74 0.43
N SER A 102 -11.34 -2.14 1.17
CA SER A 102 -10.71 -2.80 2.32
C SER A 102 -11.74 -3.09 3.43
N GLN A 103 -11.55 -4.18 4.18
CA GLN A 103 -12.46 -4.54 5.28
C GLN A 103 -12.39 -3.48 6.39
N ARG A 104 -11.19 -2.97 6.65
CA ARG A 104 -10.98 -1.87 7.60
C ARG A 104 -11.74 -0.61 7.20
N PHE A 105 -11.78 -0.23 5.93
CA PHE A 105 -12.58 0.92 5.49
C PHE A 105 -14.07 0.72 5.83
N LYS A 106 -14.63 -0.47 5.59
CA LYS A 106 -16.02 -0.79 5.94
C LYS A 106 -16.28 -0.68 7.45
N ILE A 107 -15.30 -1.12 8.27
CA ILE A 107 -15.37 -0.98 9.72
C ILE A 107 -15.37 0.50 10.13
N ILE A 108 -14.46 1.30 9.57
CA ILE A 108 -14.39 2.75 9.85
C ILE A 108 -15.67 3.45 9.41
N HIS A 109 -16.22 3.12 8.24
CA HIS A 109 -17.49 3.63 7.76
C HIS A 109 -18.61 3.35 8.77
N ARG A 110 -18.76 2.09 9.21
CA ARG A 110 -19.75 1.74 10.23
C ARG A 110 -19.55 2.54 11.52
N LYS A 111 -18.31 2.59 12.02
CA LYS A 111 -17.99 3.25 13.29
C LYS A 111 -18.24 4.76 13.26
N THR A 112 -17.87 5.43 12.18
CA THR A 112 -17.89 6.91 12.11
C THR A 112 -19.19 7.46 11.52
N ILE A 113 -19.76 6.79 10.52
CA ILE A 113 -20.95 7.24 9.81
C ILE A 113 -22.23 6.70 10.46
N ILE A 114 -22.25 5.41 10.81
CA ILE A 114 -23.44 4.75 11.37
C ILE A 114 -23.50 4.90 12.89
N ASP A 115 -22.40 4.58 13.59
CA ASP A 115 -22.36 4.62 15.06
C ASP A 115 -22.03 6.03 15.60
N HIS A 116 -21.72 6.99 14.71
CA HIS A 116 -21.32 8.37 15.05
C HIS A 116 -20.17 8.47 16.06
N GLU A 117 -19.27 7.50 16.07
CA GLU A 117 -18.04 7.53 16.87
C GLU A 117 -17.01 8.49 16.22
N VAL A 118 -16.22 9.13 17.07
CA VAL A 118 -14.98 9.82 16.69
C VAL A 118 -13.82 8.92 17.09
N LEU A 119 -12.94 8.60 16.15
CA LEU A 119 -11.81 7.72 16.39
C LEU A 119 -10.54 8.55 16.55
N TYR A 120 -9.75 8.24 17.57
CA TYR A 120 -8.44 8.82 17.80
C TYR A 120 -7.39 7.72 17.66
N GLU A 121 -6.29 8.01 16.98
CA GLU A 121 -5.23 7.03 16.79
C GLU A 121 -3.87 7.58 17.13
N GLU A 122 -3.09 6.74 17.81
CA GLU A 122 -1.67 6.93 18.04
C GLU A 122 -0.91 5.90 17.22
N LYS A 123 -0.09 6.39 16.29
CA LYS A 123 0.75 5.56 15.44
C LYS A 123 2.20 5.69 15.87
N THR A 124 2.87 4.55 16.07
CA THR A 124 4.31 4.45 16.33
C THR A 124 4.96 3.66 15.20
N THR A 125 6.06 4.17 14.64
CA THR A 125 6.78 3.55 13.52
C THR A 125 8.25 3.34 13.81
N CYS A 126 8.77 2.17 13.46
CA CYS A 126 10.20 1.84 13.48
C CYS A 126 10.63 1.46 12.06
N SER A 127 11.38 2.36 11.42
CA SER A 127 11.92 2.17 10.08
C SER A 127 13.21 1.37 10.12
N LEU A 128 13.30 0.34 9.28
CA LEU A 128 14.51 -0.47 9.08
C LEU A 128 15.22 -0.15 7.75
N GLY A 129 14.62 0.67 6.90
CA GLY A 129 15.23 1.15 5.66
C GLY A 129 14.22 1.32 4.55
N ARG A 130 14.73 1.64 3.37
CA ARG A 130 13.94 1.80 2.15
C ARG A 130 14.40 0.82 1.09
N VAL A 131 13.46 0.12 0.49
CA VAL A 131 13.70 -0.74 -0.67
C VAL A 131 13.11 -0.03 -1.89
N ARG A 132 13.86 0.04 -2.99
CA ARG A 132 13.37 0.64 -4.24
C ARG A 132 13.82 -0.15 -5.46
N TYR A 133 12.96 -0.22 -6.47
CA TYR A 133 13.31 -0.69 -7.80
C TYR A 133 14.09 0.40 -8.53
N LEU A 134 15.14 0.01 -9.25
CA LEU A 134 16.00 0.89 -10.03
C LEU A 134 15.35 1.14 -11.40
N LEU A 135 14.47 2.14 -11.47
CA LEU A 135 13.87 2.62 -12.72
C LEU A 135 14.89 3.44 -13.53
N GLY A 136 14.71 3.51 -14.85
CA GLY A 136 15.56 4.32 -15.75
C GLY A 136 16.77 3.61 -16.37
N ARG A 137 16.85 2.28 -16.27
CA ARG A 137 17.73 1.46 -17.12
C ARG A 137 17.09 1.29 -18.50
N ALA A 138 17.92 1.11 -19.55
CA ALA A 138 17.49 1.02 -20.96
C ALA A 138 16.37 -0.03 -21.23
N SER A 139 16.19 -1.00 -20.33
CA SER A 139 15.01 -1.86 -20.30
C SER A 139 14.62 -2.13 -18.84
N THR A 140 13.33 -1.97 -18.53
CA THR A 140 12.73 -2.41 -17.26
C THR A 140 12.06 -3.77 -17.53
N PRO A 141 12.71 -4.89 -17.14
CA PRO A 141 12.22 -6.21 -17.52
C PRO A 141 10.90 -6.54 -16.81
N LEU A 142 9.92 -7.01 -17.58
CA LEU A 142 8.64 -7.51 -17.09
C LEU A 142 8.69 -9.04 -16.95
N THR A 143 7.87 -9.59 -16.07
CA THR A 143 7.73 -11.05 -15.97
C THR A 143 6.94 -11.60 -17.16
N GLN A 144 7.29 -12.81 -17.61
CA GLN A 144 6.56 -13.47 -18.71
C GLN A 144 5.07 -13.59 -18.41
N ALA A 145 4.71 -13.95 -17.17
CA ALA A 145 3.31 -14.10 -16.78
C ALA A 145 2.51 -12.80 -16.93
N PHE A 146 3.12 -11.64 -16.62
CA PHE A 146 2.48 -10.34 -16.80
C PHE A 146 2.39 -10.00 -18.29
N THR A 147 3.47 -10.14 -19.04
CA THR A 147 3.50 -9.90 -20.49
C THR A 147 2.45 -10.73 -21.22
N ASP A 148 2.36 -12.03 -20.93
CA ASP A 148 1.36 -12.93 -21.49
C ASP A 148 -0.07 -12.48 -21.14
N ALA A 149 -0.29 -11.95 -19.94
CA ALA A 149 -1.60 -11.46 -19.53
C ALA A 149 -2.00 -10.19 -20.28
N VAL A 150 -1.04 -9.28 -20.50
CA VAL A 150 -1.26 -8.07 -21.31
C VAL A 150 -1.53 -8.45 -22.77
N CYS A 151 -0.76 -9.37 -23.34
CA CYS A 151 -0.95 -9.84 -24.72
C CYS A 151 -2.29 -10.56 -24.96
N ARG A 152 -2.98 -11.00 -23.91
CA ARG A 152 -4.32 -11.60 -23.99
C ARG A 152 -5.46 -10.59 -23.86
N LEU A 153 -5.18 -9.33 -23.53
CA LEU A 153 -6.21 -8.31 -23.50
C LEU A 153 -6.74 -8.05 -24.92
N PRO A 154 -8.06 -7.86 -25.09
CA PRO A 154 -8.63 -7.59 -26.39
C PRO A 154 -8.15 -6.23 -26.93
N GLN A 155 -8.02 -6.12 -28.25
CA GLN A 155 -7.66 -4.86 -28.91
C GLN A 155 -8.74 -3.79 -28.72
N LEU A 156 -10.00 -4.20 -28.67
CA LEU A 156 -11.13 -3.34 -28.34
C LEU A 156 -11.43 -3.46 -26.85
N TYR A 157 -11.73 -2.34 -26.20
CA TYR A 157 -12.03 -2.31 -24.78
C TYR A 157 -13.18 -3.25 -24.42
N SER A 158 -12.95 -4.09 -23.41
CA SER A 158 -13.93 -4.99 -22.81
C SER A 158 -13.88 -4.81 -21.30
N ALA A 159 -14.97 -4.32 -20.72
CA ALA A 159 -15.03 -4.07 -19.28
C ALA A 159 -14.71 -5.33 -18.46
N ILE A 160 -15.21 -6.50 -18.88
CA ILE A 160 -15.02 -7.77 -18.19
C ILE A 160 -13.54 -8.20 -18.21
N ASP A 161 -12.89 -8.11 -19.36
CA ASP A 161 -11.49 -8.53 -19.50
C ASP A 161 -10.55 -7.62 -18.71
N TYR A 162 -10.82 -6.31 -18.73
CA TYR A 162 -10.04 -5.32 -17.99
C TYR A 162 -10.25 -5.44 -16.48
N VAL A 163 -11.49 -5.64 -16.01
CA VAL A 163 -11.75 -5.89 -14.58
C VAL A 163 -11.05 -7.17 -14.14
N THR A 164 -11.12 -8.25 -14.93
CA THR A 164 -10.42 -9.51 -14.63
C THR A 164 -8.90 -9.31 -14.56
N PHE A 165 -8.35 -8.49 -15.45
CA PHE A 165 -6.93 -8.15 -15.42
C PHE A 165 -6.55 -7.37 -14.16
N ILE A 166 -7.34 -6.36 -13.79
CA ILE A 166 -7.14 -5.55 -12.58
C ILE A 166 -7.29 -6.40 -11.32
N ASP A 167 -8.28 -7.28 -11.24
CA ASP A 167 -8.46 -8.20 -10.12
C ASP A 167 -7.28 -9.16 -9.95
N LYS A 168 -6.61 -9.48 -11.06
CA LYS A 168 -5.46 -10.40 -11.06
C LYS A 168 -4.14 -9.70 -10.78
N TRP A 169 -3.92 -8.49 -11.28
CA TRP A 169 -2.63 -7.81 -11.28
C TRP A 169 -2.59 -6.52 -10.46
N GLY A 170 -3.73 -6.03 -10.02
CA GLY A 170 -3.88 -4.76 -9.35
C GLY A 170 -3.95 -3.59 -10.34
N THR A 171 -3.97 -2.39 -9.76
CA THR A 171 -4.03 -1.12 -10.50
C THR A 171 -2.66 -0.45 -10.60
N HIS A 172 -1.74 -0.78 -9.69
CA HIS A 172 -0.42 -0.17 -9.56
C HIS A 172 0.67 -1.24 -9.39
N ILE A 173 1.93 -0.81 -9.43
CA ILE A 173 3.10 -1.65 -9.18
C ILE A 173 3.89 -1.04 -8.01
N VAL A 174 4.31 -1.88 -7.07
CA VAL A 174 5.14 -1.44 -5.94
C VAL A 174 6.59 -1.24 -6.39
N ILE A 175 6.97 0.01 -6.65
CA ILE A 175 8.35 0.37 -7.04
C ILE A 175 9.23 0.80 -5.87
N GLY A 176 8.64 1.08 -4.72
CA GLY A 176 9.36 1.46 -3.50
C GLY A 176 8.51 1.16 -2.27
N LEU A 177 9.18 0.79 -1.17
CA LEU A 177 8.53 0.70 0.13
C LEU A 177 9.52 0.97 1.26
N GLN A 178 8.99 1.49 2.35
CA GLN A 178 9.70 1.56 3.61
C GLN A 178 9.45 0.26 4.38
N VAL A 179 10.53 -0.42 4.78
CA VAL A 179 10.43 -1.64 5.59
C VAL A 179 10.59 -1.27 7.06
N GLY A 180 9.83 -1.95 7.92
CA GLY A 180 9.81 -1.62 9.32
C GLY A 180 8.67 -2.27 10.08
N LYS A 181 8.39 -1.70 11.24
CA LYS A 181 7.23 -2.03 12.08
C LYS A 181 6.38 -0.78 12.25
N GLN A 182 5.08 -0.98 12.25
CA GLN A 182 4.10 0.04 12.57
C GLN A 182 3.15 -0.54 13.61
N GLN A 183 2.86 0.25 14.64
CA GLN A 183 1.86 -0.06 15.65
C GLN A 183 0.87 1.09 15.71
N ILE A 184 -0.42 0.76 15.72
CA ILE A 184 -1.50 1.73 15.83
C ILE A 184 -2.34 1.35 17.04
N LYS A 185 -2.50 2.28 17.97
CA LYS A 185 -3.50 2.22 19.03
C LYS A 185 -4.67 3.09 18.62
N ARG A 186 -5.88 2.52 18.60
CA ARG A 186 -7.10 3.22 18.22
C ARG A 186 -8.03 3.30 19.42
N TYR A 187 -8.44 4.52 19.73
CA TYR A 187 -9.37 4.89 20.78
C TYR A 187 -10.64 5.43 20.14
N LYS A 188 -11.72 5.47 20.91
CA LYS A 188 -13.02 5.97 20.44
C LYS A 188 -13.66 6.86 21.48
N THR A 189 -14.40 7.85 21.00
CA THR A 189 -15.27 8.72 21.80
C THR A 189 -16.54 9.02 20.99
N THR A 190 -17.54 9.61 21.62
CA THR A 190 -18.72 10.11 20.91
C THR A 190 -18.49 11.53 20.41
N ARG A 191 -19.21 11.95 19.35
CA ARG A 191 -19.19 13.37 18.91
C ARG A 191 -19.57 14.34 20.04
N ARG A 192 -20.50 13.95 20.91
CA ARG A 192 -20.96 14.77 22.04
C ARG A 192 -19.87 14.96 23.09
N GLU A 193 -19.13 13.90 23.41
CA GLU A 193 -18.02 13.98 24.34
C GLU A 193 -16.86 14.77 23.74
N PHE A 194 -16.51 14.51 22.48
CA PHE A 194 -15.46 15.24 21.77
C PHE A 194 -15.71 16.76 21.80
N ALA A 195 -16.93 17.19 21.46
CA ALA A 195 -17.33 18.60 21.46
C ALA A 195 -17.28 19.30 22.83
N ARG A 196 -17.20 18.54 23.94
CA ARG A 196 -17.06 19.12 25.29
C ARG A 196 -15.61 19.42 25.67
N PHE A 197 -14.65 18.81 24.98
CA PHE A 197 -13.22 18.91 25.28
C PHE A 197 -12.41 19.56 24.15
N SER A 198 -13.07 19.95 23.05
CA SER A 198 -12.48 20.64 21.89
C SER A 198 -12.73 22.14 21.92
#